data_AF-A0A090ZET8-F1
#
_entry.id   AF-A0A090ZET8-F1
#
_cell.length_a   1.000
_cell.length_b   1.000
_cell.length_c   1.000
_cell.angle_alpha   90.00
_cell.angle_beta   90.00
_cell.angle_gamma   90.00
#
_symmetry.space_group_name_H-M   'P 1'
#
loop_
_entity.id
_entity.type
_entity.pdbx_description
1 polymer ?
#
loop_
_entity_poly.entity_id
_entity_poly.type
_entity_poly.pdbx_seq_one_letter_code
_entity_poly.pdbx_strand_id
1 'polypeptide(L)'
;MNLQQLLMAYSFGALNAEYSYVVRGAELECDRGNRPGVLNLPLSHGVYVKGKPVMNIADCVCGPDANISNVGAFGMCKLLNNICKPKIDFGSKWTDGKEDVLIEGEQALLSKSTLRCTCKSPGGIITITNDGQGG
;
A
#
# COMPACT_ATOMS: atom_id res chain seq x y z
N MET A 1 -7.85 4.11 33.39
CA MET A 1 -6.63 4.35 32.59
C MET A 1 -5.50 4.73 33.55
N ASN A 2 -4.42 3.96 33.60
CA ASN A 2 -3.32 4.19 34.55
C ASN A 2 -2.15 4.96 33.90
N LEU A 3 -1.22 5.47 34.72
CA LEU A 3 -0.10 6.30 34.26
C LEU A 3 0.78 5.59 33.22
N GLN A 4 0.92 4.27 33.30
CA GLN A 4 1.67 3.48 32.31
C GLN A 4 0.94 3.41 30.96
N GLN A 5 -0.38 3.21 30.95
CA GLN A 5 -1.20 3.26 29.73
C GLN A 5 -1.18 4.65 29.10
N LEU A 6 -1.18 5.70 29.92
CA LEU A 6 -1.08 7.09 29.47
C LEU A 6 0.30 7.36 28.86
N LEU A 7 1.39 6.94 29.52
CA LEU A 7 2.75 7.03 28.99
C LEU A 7 2.94 6.25 27.69
N MET A 8 2.37 5.04 27.57
CA MET A 8 2.41 4.26 26.32
C MET A 8 1.63 4.94 25.20
N ALA A 9 0.43 5.48 25.48
CA ALA A 9 -0.35 6.24 24.50
C ALA A 9 0.37 7.53 24.08
N TYR A 10 1.01 8.23 25.01
CA TYR A 10 1.80 9.43 24.73
C TYR A 10 3.08 9.10 23.95
N SER A 11 3.76 8.00 24.28
CA SER A 11 4.94 7.54 23.56
C SER A 11 4.57 7.08 22.14
N PHE A 12 3.44 6.39 21.99
CA PHE A 12 2.90 6.01 20.68
C PHE A 12 2.49 7.25 19.87
N GLY A 13 1.85 8.24 20.50
CA GLY A 13 1.47 9.50 19.83
C GLY A 13 2.65 10.41 19.49
N ALA A 14 3.69 10.46 20.34
CA ALA A 14 4.86 11.32 20.17
C ALA A 14 5.98 10.70 19.31
N LEU A 15 6.04 9.36 19.20
CA LEU A 15 7.02 8.64 18.36
C LEU A 15 6.47 8.23 17.00
N ASN A 16 5.16 8.23 16.79
CA ASN A 16 4.60 8.09 15.44
C ASN A 16 4.82 9.42 14.71
N ALA A 17 5.85 9.47 13.86
CA ALA A 17 5.77 10.35 12.71
C ALA A 17 4.43 10.08 12.01
N GLU A 18 3.65 11.13 11.72
CA GLU A 18 2.42 10.94 10.97
C GLU A 18 2.76 10.29 9.64
N TYR A 19 2.23 9.08 9.40
CA TYR A 19 2.36 8.42 8.12
C TYR A 19 1.63 9.25 7.07
N SER A 20 2.31 9.50 5.96
CA SER A 20 1.79 10.25 4.83
C SER A 20 0.70 9.49 4.06
N TYR A 21 -0.22 10.23 3.46
CA TYR A 21 -1.15 9.69 2.47
C TYR A 21 -0.43 9.20 1.24
N VAL A 22 -0.84 8.06 0.71
CA VAL A 22 -0.24 7.50 -0.50
C VAL A 22 -1.00 8.03 -1.71
N VAL A 23 -0.26 8.48 -2.73
CA VAL A 23 -0.84 8.99 -3.97
C VAL A 23 -0.49 8.11 -5.17
N ARG A 24 -1.20 8.30 -6.28
CA ARG A 24 -0.91 7.65 -7.56
C ARG A 24 0.55 7.87 -7.94
N GLY A 25 1.22 6.78 -8.32
CA GLY A 25 2.64 6.77 -8.68
C GLY A 25 3.58 6.48 -7.51
N ALA A 26 3.05 6.16 -6.32
CA ALA A 26 3.82 5.65 -5.20
C ALA A 26 4.66 4.43 -5.59
N GLU A 27 5.84 4.31 -4.98
CA GLU A 27 6.75 3.20 -5.20
C GLU A 27 6.44 2.06 -4.23
N LEU A 28 6.42 0.84 -4.77
CA LEU A 28 6.14 -0.38 -4.03
C LEU A 28 7.36 -1.31 -4.06
N GLU A 29 7.50 -2.13 -3.04
CA GLU A 29 8.38 -3.29 -3.05
C GLU A 29 7.60 -4.55 -2.63
N CYS A 30 8.05 -5.70 -3.10
CA CYS A 30 7.59 -7.00 -2.62
C CYS A 30 8.79 -7.77 -2.09
N ASP A 31 8.70 -8.36 -0.91
CA ASP A 31 9.80 -9.13 -0.28
C ASP A 31 10.28 -10.34 -1.12
N ARG A 32 9.47 -10.77 -2.10
CA ARG A 32 9.80 -11.82 -3.07
C ARG A 32 10.24 -11.29 -4.43
N GLY A 33 10.04 -10.01 -4.72
CA GLY A 33 10.50 -9.34 -5.94
C GLY A 33 11.99 -8.96 -5.88
N ASN A 34 12.50 -8.42 -6.97
CA ASN A 34 13.86 -7.88 -7.04
C ASN A 34 13.96 -6.49 -7.69
N ARG A 35 12.81 -5.88 -8.01
CA ARG A 35 12.71 -4.52 -8.53
C ARG A 35 11.53 -3.81 -7.88
N PRO A 36 11.60 -2.47 -7.77
CA PRO A 36 10.46 -1.69 -7.34
C PRO A 36 9.31 -1.80 -8.35
N GLY A 37 8.10 -1.69 -7.83
CA GLY A 37 6.86 -1.55 -8.59
C GLY A 37 6.26 -0.16 -8.42
N VAL A 38 5.19 0.10 -9.14
CA VAL A 38 4.45 1.37 -9.07
C VAL A 38 3.00 1.07 -8.71
N LEU A 39 2.46 1.82 -7.74
CA LEU A 39 1.04 1.83 -7.43
C LEU A 39 0.32 2.85 -8.32
N ASN A 40 -0.56 2.36 -9.19
CA ASN A 40 -1.34 3.16 -10.10
C ASN A 40 -2.78 3.34 -9.59
N LEU A 41 -3.48 4.33 -10.13
CA LEU A 41 -4.90 4.57 -9.90
C LEU A 41 -5.53 4.90 -11.25
N PRO A 42 -6.15 3.91 -11.94
CA PRO A 42 -6.69 4.11 -13.28
C PRO A 42 -7.79 5.18 -13.33
N LEU A 43 -8.65 5.20 -12.32
CA LEU A 43 -9.70 6.21 -12.14
C LEU A 43 -9.49 6.91 -10.80
N SER A 44 -9.32 8.22 -10.83
CA SER A 44 -9.18 9.05 -9.63
C SER A 44 -10.46 9.07 -8.80
N HIS A 45 -10.34 9.00 -7.47
CA HIS A 45 -11.45 9.22 -6.52
C HIS A 45 -11.84 10.69 -6.35
N GLY A 46 -11.19 11.61 -7.08
CA GLY A 46 -11.44 13.06 -6.99
C GLY A 46 -10.82 13.75 -5.77
N VAL A 47 -10.02 13.03 -4.98
CA VAL A 47 -9.28 13.55 -3.82
C VAL A 47 -7.80 13.67 -4.15
N TYR A 48 -7.17 14.79 -3.79
CA TYR A 48 -5.80 15.11 -4.19
C TYR A 48 -4.95 15.60 -3.03
N VAL A 49 -3.68 15.17 -3.00
CA VAL A 49 -2.61 15.73 -2.16
C VAL A 49 -1.51 16.22 -3.09
N LYS A 50 -1.15 17.51 -2.96
CA LYS A 50 -0.17 18.17 -3.85
C LYS A 50 -0.48 17.96 -5.34
N GLY A 51 -1.76 18.00 -5.71
CA GLY A 51 -2.22 17.81 -7.08
C GLY A 51 -2.17 16.36 -7.60
N LYS A 52 -1.79 15.39 -6.78
CA LYS A 52 -1.75 13.97 -7.14
C LYS A 52 -2.94 13.21 -6.52
N PRO A 53 -3.62 12.32 -7.26
CA PRO A 53 -4.75 11.53 -6.74
C PRO A 53 -4.35 10.69 -5.52
N VAL A 54 -5.15 10.71 -4.46
CA VAL A 54 -4.94 9.94 -3.23
C VAL A 54 -5.50 8.53 -3.38
N MET A 55 -4.81 7.53 -2.83
CA MET A 55 -5.23 6.12 -2.80
C MET A 55 -6.07 5.81 -1.54
N ASN A 56 -6.91 4.77 -1.61
CA ASN A 56 -7.57 4.16 -0.45
C ASN A 56 -7.14 2.69 -0.27
N ILE A 57 -7.55 2.05 0.83
CA ILE A 57 -7.13 0.68 1.16
C ILE A 57 -7.69 -0.40 0.21
N ALA A 58 -8.70 -0.11 -0.61
CA ALA A 58 -9.25 -1.04 -1.60
C ALA A 58 -8.50 -1.03 -2.94
N ASP A 59 -7.56 -0.09 -3.13
CA ASP A 59 -6.75 0.05 -4.35
C ASP A 59 -5.63 -0.99 -4.46
N CYS A 60 -6.00 -2.26 -4.59
CA CYS A 60 -5.06 -3.38 -4.60
C CYS A 60 -5.30 -4.36 -5.76
N VAL A 61 -6.05 -3.98 -6.79
CA VAL A 61 -6.38 -4.88 -7.90
C VAL A 61 -5.17 -5.09 -8.82
N CYS A 62 -4.92 -6.34 -9.19
CA CYS A 62 -3.92 -6.70 -10.19
C CYS A 62 -4.53 -6.78 -11.60
N GLY A 63 -3.90 -6.16 -12.60
CA GLY A 63 -4.37 -6.15 -13.98
C GLY A 63 -3.44 -5.37 -14.91
N PRO A 64 -3.66 -5.41 -16.24
CA PRO A 64 -2.88 -4.62 -17.19
C PRO A 64 -3.04 -3.11 -16.98
N ASP A 65 -4.26 -2.67 -16.66
CA ASP A 65 -4.63 -1.28 -16.39
C ASP A 65 -5.28 -1.14 -15.01
N ALA A 66 -4.68 -1.74 -13.98
CA ALA A 66 -5.18 -1.76 -12.61
C ALA A 66 -4.24 -1.02 -11.64
N ASN A 67 -4.45 -1.20 -10.33
CA ASN A 67 -3.59 -0.57 -9.32
C ASN A 67 -2.17 -1.15 -9.34
N ILE A 68 -2.05 -2.47 -9.52
CA ILE A 68 -0.77 -3.17 -9.60
C ILE A 68 -0.72 -3.95 -10.92
N SER A 69 0.39 -3.87 -11.65
CA SER A 69 0.51 -4.64 -12.89
C SER A 69 0.41 -6.15 -12.63
N ASN A 70 -0.32 -6.89 -13.47
CA ASN A 70 -0.43 -8.35 -13.34
C ASN A 70 0.79 -9.12 -13.86
N VAL A 71 1.72 -8.45 -14.56
CA VAL A 71 2.95 -9.07 -15.10
C VAL A 71 4.13 -8.13 -14.87
N GLY A 72 5.20 -8.65 -14.26
CA GLY A 72 6.46 -7.93 -14.08
C GLY A 72 6.44 -6.84 -13.01
N ALA A 73 5.38 -6.71 -12.21
CA ALA A 73 5.22 -5.63 -11.22
C ALA A 73 6.43 -5.42 -10.30
N PHE A 74 7.11 -6.51 -9.92
CA PHE A 74 8.27 -6.48 -9.03
C PHE A 74 9.51 -7.17 -9.64
N GLY A 75 9.63 -7.17 -10.97
CA GLY A 75 10.71 -7.86 -11.69
C GLY A 75 10.61 -9.39 -11.59
N MET A 76 11.66 -10.05 -11.13
CA MET A 76 11.71 -11.50 -10.91
C MET A 76 11.22 -11.86 -9.51
N CYS A 77 10.33 -12.84 -9.42
CA CYS A 77 9.81 -13.33 -8.15
C CYS A 77 10.54 -14.61 -7.70
N LYS A 78 11.14 -14.57 -6.51
CA LYS A 78 11.86 -15.70 -5.89
C LYS A 78 10.97 -16.94 -5.69
N LEU A 79 9.69 -16.76 -5.35
CA LEU A 79 8.76 -17.88 -5.12
C LEU A 79 8.25 -18.53 -6.40
N LEU A 80 8.19 -17.77 -7.49
CA LEU A 80 7.77 -18.27 -8.80
C LEU A 80 8.95 -18.77 -9.64
N ASN A 81 10.18 -18.40 -9.27
CA ASN A 81 11.39 -18.58 -10.07
C ASN A 81 11.20 -18.09 -11.52
N ASN A 82 10.50 -16.96 -11.69
CA ASN A 82 10.11 -16.39 -12.97
C ASN A 82 9.72 -14.92 -12.81
N ILE A 83 9.38 -14.24 -13.91
CA ILE A 83 8.77 -12.91 -13.92
C ILE A 83 7.58 -12.89 -12.94
N CYS A 84 7.54 -11.87 -12.10
CA CYS A 84 6.52 -11.71 -11.09
C CYS A 84 5.12 -11.63 -11.73
N LYS A 85 4.21 -12.47 -11.27
CA LYS A 85 2.78 -12.38 -11.55
C LYS A 85 2.07 -12.30 -10.21
N PRO A 86 1.96 -11.09 -9.63
CA PRO A 86 1.38 -10.95 -8.30
C PRO A 86 -0.09 -11.39 -8.34
N LYS A 87 -0.55 -11.91 -7.20
CA LYS A 87 -1.95 -12.27 -7.00
C LYS A 87 -2.38 -11.68 -5.68
N ILE A 88 -3.50 -10.99 -5.70
CA ILE A 88 -4.20 -10.47 -4.51
C ILE A 88 -5.56 -11.17 -4.51
N ASP A 89 -5.93 -11.77 -3.38
CA ASP A 89 -7.19 -12.50 -3.28
C ASP A 89 -8.36 -11.51 -3.24
N PHE A 90 -9.49 -11.91 -3.82
CA PHE A 90 -10.70 -11.09 -3.84
C PHE A 90 -11.12 -10.68 -2.43
N GLY A 91 -11.41 -9.39 -2.24
CA GLY A 91 -11.78 -8.82 -0.94
C GLY A 91 -10.61 -8.49 -0.01
N SER A 92 -9.36 -8.80 -0.41
CA SER A 92 -8.18 -8.29 0.30
C SER A 92 -8.11 -6.77 0.18
N LYS A 93 -7.51 -6.13 1.19
CA LYS A 93 -7.25 -4.69 1.24
C LYS A 93 -5.85 -4.45 1.80
N TRP A 94 -5.33 -3.26 1.57
CA TRP A 94 -4.16 -2.78 2.31
C TRP A 94 -4.47 -2.70 3.81
N THR A 95 -3.46 -2.95 4.64
CA THR A 95 -3.58 -2.86 6.10
C THR A 95 -3.48 -1.42 6.60
N ASP A 96 -3.97 -1.17 7.82
CA ASP A 96 -3.62 0.03 8.60
C ASP A 96 -3.89 1.38 7.92
N GLY A 97 -5.04 1.51 7.24
CA GLY A 97 -5.51 2.77 6.69
C GLY A 97 -5.78 3.84 7.76
N LYS A 98 -6.06 5.07 7.31
CA LYS A 98 -6.40 6.20 8.19
C LYS A 98 -7.87 6.09 8.64
N GLU A 99 -8.09 5.62 9.87
CA GLU A 99 -9.42 5.27 10.40
C GLU A 99 -10.46 6.40 10.36
N ASP A 100 -10.02 7.66 10.50
CA ASP A 100 -10.84 8.87 10.56
C ASP A 100 -10.99 9.57 9.19
N VAL A 101 -10.43 9.01 8.11
CA VAL A 101 -10.49 9.60 6.77
C VAL A 101 -10.97 8.56 5.76
N LEU A 102 -12.18 8.78 5.24
CA LEU A 102 -12.80 7.91 4.25
C LEU A 102 -12.80 8.56 2.86
N ILE A 103 -12.39 7.79 1.86
CA ILE A 103 -12.43 8.11 0.43
C ILE A 103 -13.28 7.03 -0.23
N GLU A 104 -14.43 7.42 -0.80
CA GLU A 104 -15.42 6.47 -1.38
C GLU A 104 -15.88 5.36 -0.40
N GLY A 105 -15.91 5.66 0.90
CA GLY A 105 -16.31 4.73 1.95
C GLY A 105 -15.20 3.83 2.46
N GLU A 106 -13.99 3.91 1.90
CA GLU A 106 -12.80 3.17 2.31
C GLU A 106 -11.79 4.07 3.01
N GLN A 107 -11.00 3.53 3.94
CA GLN A 107 -9.97 4.31 4.63
C GLN A 107 -8.89 4.79 3.65
N ALA A 108 -8.41 6.02 3.83
CA ALA A 108 -7.28 6.53 3.06
C ALA A 108 -6.01 5.71 3.32
N LEU A 109 -5.25 5.43 2.26
CA LEU A 109 -4.05 4.61 2.33
C LEU A 109 -2.87 5.41 2.94
N LEU A 110 -2.12 4.77 3.84
CA LEU A 110 -0.98 5.37 4.54
C LEU A 110 0.34 4.71 4.14
N SER A 111 1.45 5.43 4.23
CA SER A 111 2.77 4.93 3.83
C SER A 111 3.30 3.73 4.63
N LYS A 112 2.74 3.44 5.81
CA LYS A 112 3.01 2.19 6.56
C LYS A 112 2.24 0.97 6.07
N SER A 113 1.18 1.17 5.28
CA SER A 113 0.26 0.11 4.92
C SER A 113 0.98 -0.99 4.15
N THR A 114 0.56 -2.23 4.41
CA THR A 114 1.09 -3.42 3.72
C THR A 114 -0.01 -4.17 2.99
N LEU A 115 0.38 -4.98 2.01
CA LEU A 115 -0.57 -5.80 1.25
C LEU A 115 -0.03 -7.22 1.07
N ARG A 116 -0.87 -8.21 1.33
CA ARG A 116 -0.51 -9.61 1.20
C ARG A 116 -0.63 -10.07 -0.26
N CYS A 117 0.48 -10.50 -0.84
CA CYS A 117 0.50 -11.24 -2.10
C CYS A 117 0.32 -12.74 -1.86
N THR A 118 -0.48 -13.39 -2.71
CA THR A 118 -0.87 -14.81 -2.64
C THR A 118 -0.44 -15.60 -3.87
N CYS A 119 0.58 -15.12 -4.60
CA CYS A 119 1.13 -15.82 -5.78
C CYS A 119 1.62 -17.25 -5.48
N LYS A 120 1.98 -17.53 -4.23
CA LYS A 120 2.25 -18.85 -3.63
C LYS A 120 1.74 -18.86 -2.17
N SER A 121 1.74 -20.03 -1.54
CA SER A 121 1.44 -20.20 -0.12
C SER A 121 2.66 -20.79 0.63
N PRO A 122 3.28 -20.05 1.58
CA PRO A 122 3.07 -18.63 1.83
C PRO A 122 3.51 -17.77 0.62
N GLY A 123 2.97 -16.56 0.55
CA GLY A 123 3.24 -15.61 -0.53
C GLY A 123 4.20 -14.52 -0.09
N GLY A 124 4.09 -13.32 -0.67
CA GLY A 124 4.93 -12.17 -0.34
C GLY A 124 4.16 -11.08 0.41
N ILE A 125 4.91 -10.13 0.97
CA ILE A 125 4.37 -8.89 1.54
C ILE A 125 4.82 -7.75 0.63
N ILE A 126 3.86 -6.93 0.23
CA ILE A 126 4.05 -5.71 -0.54
C ILE A 126 4.03 -4.53 0.43
N THR A 127 5.02 -3.65 0.33
CA THR A 127 5.20 -2.45 1.16
C THR A 127 5.32 -1.21 0.29
N ILE A 128 5.03 -0.05 0.87
CA ILE A 128 5.13 1.25 0.21
C ILE A 128 6.46 1.87 0.64
N THR A 129 7.36 2.08 -0.32
CA THR A 129 8.71 2.60 -0.05
C THR A 129 8.82 4.10 -0.32
N ASN A 130 7.94 4.64 -1.17
CA ASN A 130 7.78 6.06 -1.42
C ASN A 130 6.28 6.36 -1.59
N ASP A 131 5.77 7.35 -0.86
CA ASP A 131 4.35 7.73 -0.89
C ASP A 131 3.89 8.40 -2.19
N GLY A 132 4.83 8.74 -3.09
CA GLY A 132 4.58 9.39 -4.37
C GLY A 132 4.35 10.90 -4.26
N GLN A 133 4.44 11.49 -3.08
CA GLN A 133 4.23 12.93 -2.88
C GLN A 133 5.49 13.78 -3.17
N GLY A 134 6.65 13.14 -3.30
CA GLY A 134 7.90 13.79 -3.74
C GLY A 134 7.79 14.25 -5.19
N GLY A 135 8.03 15.55 -5.40
CA GLY A 135 7.92 16.25 -6.68
C GLY A 135 8.03 17.75 -6.47
#